data_AF-A0A1W1HID1-F1
#
_entry.id   AF-A0A1W1HID1-F1
#
_cell.length_a   1.000
_cell.length_b   1.000
_cell.length_c   1.000
_cell.angle_alpha   90.00
_cell.angle_beta   90.00
_cell.angle_gamma   90.00
#
_symmetry.space_group_name_H-M   'P 1'
#
loop_
_entity.id
_entity.type
_entity.pdbx_description
1 polymer ?
#
loop_
_entity_poly.entity_id
_entity_poly.type
_entity_poly.pdbx_seq_one_letter_code
_entity_poly.pdbx_strand_id
1 'polypeptide(L)'
;MQQLMSKSEIVYGIRQLNVSDRLSVITYIWDEIKESHELETVSEDERRLLLNRLGDYRANPDSATDWTELRQEIYKKKTYRMVS
;
A
#
# COMPACT_ATOMS: atom_id res chain seq x y z
N MET A 1 -25.43 -22.38 13.39
CA MET A 1 -24.82 -22.40 12.04
C MET A 1 -24.18 -21.03 11.81
N GLN A 2 -22.86 -20.95 11.70
CA GLN A 2 -22.20 -19.73 11.23
C GLN A 2 -22.22 -19.75 9.70
N GLN A 3 -22.84 -18.75 9.08
CA GLN A 3 -22.84 -18.62 7.63
C GLN A 3 -21.50 -18.03 7.21
N LEU A 4 -20.68 -18.84 6.54
CA LEU A 4 -19.41 -18.39 6.00
C LEU A 4 -19.68 -17.57 4.74
N MET A 5 -19.46 -16.25 4.79
CA MET A 5 -19.53 -15.42 3.59
C MET A 5 -18.31 -15.68 2.71
N SER A 6 -18.49 -15.73 1.39
CA SER A 6 -17.39 -15.79 0.46
C SER A 6 -16.58 -14.49 0.46
N LYS A 7 -15.30 -14.57 0.11
CA LYS A 7 -14.43 -13.39 -0.04
C LYS A 7 -15.05 -12.34 -0.97
N SER A 8 -15.68 -12.78 -2.06
CA SER A 8 -16.36 -11.90 -3.01
C SER A 8 -17.52 -11.13 -2.39
N GLU A 9 -18.33 -11.78 -1.54
CA GLU A 9 -19.47 -11.14 -0.87
C GLU A 9 -19.00 -10.10 0.16
N ILE A 10 -17.94 -10.40 0.90
CA ILE A 10 -17.32 -9.47 1.85
C ILE A 10 -16.80 -8.22 1.11
N VAL A 11 -16.03 -8.42 0.04
CA VAL A 11 -15.50 -7.31 -0.77
C VAL A 11 -16.63 -6.50 -1.40
N TYR A 12 -17.69 -7.15 -1.87
CA TYR A 12 -18.86 -6.47 -2.39
C TYR A 12 -19.53 -5.60 -1.32
N GLY A 13 -19.74 -6.13 -0.12
CA GLY A 13 -20.30 -5.40 1.01
C GLY A 13 -19.48 -4.17 1.39
N ILE A 14 -18.15 -4.30 1.50
CA ILE A 14 -17.24 -3.17 1.78
C ILE A 14 -17.36 -2.09 0.70
N ARG A 15 -17.51 -2.47 -0.57
CA ARG A 15 -17.67 -1.52 -1.69
C ARG A 15 -18.99 -0.75 -1.65
N GLN A 16 -20.01 -1.22 -0.93
CA GLN A 16 -21.27 -0.49 -0.76
C GLN A 16 -21.21 0.57 0.35
N LEU A 17 -20.22 0.50 1.24
CA LEU A 17 -20.03 1.47 2.31
C LEU A 17 -19.64 2.86 1.76
N ASN A 18 -19.83 3.92 2.54
CA ASN A 18 -19.26 5.22 2.20
C ASN A 18 -17.72 5.22 2.35
N VAL A 19 -17.06 6.27 1.87
CA VAL A 19 -15.58 6.34 1.88
C VAL A 19 -15.01 6.26 3.30
N SER A 20 -15.65 6.92 4.28
CA SER A 20 -15.19 6.93 5.66
C SER A 20 -15.21 5.51 6.26
N ASP A 21 -16.31 4.80 6.10
CA ASP A 21 -16.48 3.44 6.63
C ASP A 21 -15.54 2.45 5.96
N ARG A 22 -15.27 2.61 4.66
CA ARG A 22 -14.23 1.81 3.96
C ARG A 22 -12.85 2.04 4.57
N LEU A 23 -12.50 3.29 4.86
CA LEU A 23 -11.23 3.62 5.52
C LEU A 23 -11.18 3.01 6.92
N SER A 24 -12.27 3.06 7.70
CA SER A 24 -12.35 2.42 9.02
C SER A 24 -12.11 0.92 8.94
N VAL A 25 -12.71 0.22 7.95
CA VAL A 25 -12.48 -1.22 7.75
C VAL A 25 -11.02 -1.49 7.38
N ILE A 26 -10.42 -0.69 6.49
CA ILE A 26 -9.00 -0.83 6.13
C ILE A 26 -8.11 -0.64 7.35
N THR A 27 -8.36 0.38 8.17
CA THR A 27 -7.60 0.64 9.40
C THR A 27 -7.71 -0.54 10.37
N TYR A 28 -8.91 -1.07 10.59
CA TYR A 28 -9.11 -2.20 11.50
C TYR A 28 -8.31 -3.45 11.05
N ILE A 29 -8.42 -3.81 9.77
CA ILE A 29 -7.66 -4.94 9.20
C ILE A 29 -6.16 -4.68 9.30
N TRP A 30 -5.72 -3.45 9.05
CA TRP A 30 -4.32 -3.07 9.12
C TRP A 30 -3.75 -3.20 10.54
N ASP A 31 -4.51 -2.81 11.56
CA ASP A 31 -4.12 -2.96 12.96
C ASP A 31 -4.01 -4.44 13.35
N GLU A 32 -4.96 -5.28 12.90
CA GLU A 32 -4.91 -6.74 13.12
C GLU A 32 -3.67 -7.39 12.48
N ILE A 33 -3.35 -7.03 11.22
CA ILE A 33 -2.14 -7.53 10.53
C ILE A 33 -0.88 -7.08 11.26
N LYS A 34 -0.85 -5.85 11.77
CA LYS A 34 0.30 -5.36 12.53
C LYS A 34 0.51 -6.17 13.81
N GLU A 35 -0.57 -6.60 14.46
CA GLU A 35 -0.53 -7.44 15.66
C GLU A 35 -0.19 -8.90 15.37
N SER A 36 -0.39 -9.39 14.13
CA SER A 36 -0.06 -10.78 13.77
C SER A 36 1.44 -11.07 13.69
N HIS A 37 2.29 -10.03 13.65
CA HIS A 37 3.74 -10.13 13.48
C HIS A 37 4.17 -10.90 12.21
N GLU A 38 3.28 -11.06 11.22
CA GLU A 38 3.58 -11.70 9.94
C GLU A 38 4.38 -10.81 8.98
N LEU A 39 4.47 -9.50 9.29
CA LEU A 39 5.19 -8.53 8.49
C LEU A 39 6.67 -8.47 8.87
N GLU A 40 7.55 -8.46 7.87
CA GLU A 40 8.95 -8.11 8.07
C GLU A 40 9.06 -6.67 8.59
N THR A 41 9.88 -6.49 9.63
CA THR A 41 10.19 -5.17 10.15
C THR A 41 11.09 -4.42 9.17
N VAL A 42 10.75 -3.16 8.89
CA VAL A 42 11.63 -2.26 8.14
C VAL A 42 12.98 -2.15 8.86
N SER A 43 14.07 -2.44 8.15
CA SER A 43 15.43 -2.32 8.68
C SER A 43 15.80 -0.87 8.98
N GLU A 44 16.80 -0.66 9.83
CA GLU A 44 17.27 0.70 10.14
C GLU A 44 17.84 1.41 8.90
N ASP A 45 18.45 0.68 7.97
CA ASP A 45 18.97 1.26 6.73
C ASP A 45 17.83 1.72 5.81
N GLU A 46 16.76 0.93 5.68
CA GLU A 46 15.56 1.32 4.94
C GLU A 46 14.86 2.51 5.61
N ARG A 47 14.76 2.51 6.93
CA ARG A 47 14.20 3.62 7.71
C ARG A 47 14.99 4.90 7.47
N ARG A 48 16.32 4.82 7.51
CA ARG A 48 17.22 5.96 7.27
C ARG A 48 17.08 6.48 5.85
N LEU A 49 17.01 5.60 4.86
CA LEU A 49 16.76 5.97 3.46
C LEU A 49 15.45 6.73 3.30
N LEU A 50 14.36 6.24 3.92
CA LEU A 50 13.05 6.90 3.87
C LEU A 50 13.08 8.28 4.52
N LEU A 51 13.73 8.42 5.68
CA LEU A 51 13.86 9.71 6.37
C LEU A 51 14.69 10.71 5.57
N ASN A 52 15.78 10.27 4.94
CA ASN A 52 16.59 11.11 4.06
C ASN A 52 15.76 11.61 2.87
N ARG A 53 15.05 10.72 2.17
CA ARG A 53 14.18 11.08 1.04
C ARG A 53 13.07 12.06 1.45
N LEU A 54 12.54 11.91 2.66
CA LEU A 54 11.56 12.85 3.20
C LEU A 54 12.17 14.21 3.51
N GLY A 55 13.41 14.25 4.00
CA GLY A 55 14.18 15.49 4.20
C GLY A 55 14.45 16.21 2.88
N ASP A 56 14.90 15.47 1.87
CA ASP A 56 15.17 16.01 0.54
C ASP A 56 13.91 16.61 -0.09
N TYR A 57 12.78 15.90 -0.02
CA TYR A 57 11.50 16.42 -0.51
C TYR A 57 11.03 17.68 0.23
N ARG A 58 11.24 17.75 1.55
CA ARG A 58 10.88 18.96 2.32
C ARG A 58 11.76 20.16 1.95
N ALA A 59 13.03 19.92 1.63
CA ALA A 59 13.96 20.97 1.20
C ALA A 59 13.73 21.38 -0.25
N ASN A 60 13.31 20.44 -1.11
CA ASN A 60 13.01 20.65 -2.51
C ASN A 60 11.81 19.79 -2.95
N PRO A 61 10.57 20.33 -2.93
CA PRO A 61 9.38 19.58 -3.32
C PRO A 61 9.41 19.05 -4.76
N ASP A 62 10.17 19.69 -5.65
CA ASP A 62 10.31 19.28 -7.05
C ASP A 62 11.27 18.09 -7.23
N SER A 63 11.94 17.63 -6.17
CA SER A 63 12.83 16.47 -6.23
C SER A 63 12.08 15.13 -6.21
N ALA A 64 10.78 15.13 -5.97
CA ALA A 64 9.96 13.93 -6.00
C ALA A 64 9.57 13.56 -7.43
N THR A 65 9.64 12.27 -7.75
CA THR A 65 9.07 11.74 -8.98
C THR A 65 7.54 11.68 -8.85
N ASP A 66 6.84 12.13 -9.89
CA ASP A 66 5.39 11.99 -9.95
C ASP A 66 5.00 10.50 -9.92
N TRP A 67 3.97 10.18 -9.14
CA TRP A 67 3.54 8.81 -8.95
C TRP A 67 2.99 8.19 -10.24
N THR A 68 2.32 8.98 -11.08
CA THR A 68 1.78 8.50 -12.36
C THR A 68 2.92 8.12 -13.29
N GLU A 69 3.96 8.95 -13.38
CA GLU A 69 5.17 8.69 -14.16
C GLU A 69 5.90 7.43 -13.66
N LEU A 70 6.21 7.38 -12.35
CA LEU A 70 6.91 6.25 -11.73
C LEU A 70 6.14 4.94 -11.92
N ARG A 71 4.81 4.96 -11.73
CA ARG A 71 3.95 3.81 -11.94
C ARG A 71 4.06 3.32 -13.39
N GLN A 72 3.95 4.21 -14.37
CA GLN A 72 4.06 3.83 -15.78
C GLN A 72 5.42 3.20 -16.10
N GLU A 73 6.51 3.74 -15.55
CA GLU A 73 7.86 3.19 -15.73
C GLU A 73 7.95 1.76 -15.19
N ILE A 74 7.49 1.53 -13.95
CA ILE A 74 7.52 0.21 -13.31
C ILE A 74 6.71 -0.82 -14.11
N TYR A 75 5.50 -0.46 -14.57
CA TYR A 75 4.67 -1.37 -15.35
C TYR A 75 5.28 -1.67 -16.73
N LYS A 76 5.86 -0.68 -17.43
CA LYS A 76 6.60 -0.91 -18.68
C LYS A 76 7.77 -1.87 -18.46
N LYS A 77 8.55 -1.65 -17.41
CA LYS A 77 9.70 -2.49 -17.05
C LYS A 77 9.30 -3.93 -16.74
N LYS A 78 8.13 -4.14 -16.13
CA LYS A 78 7.56 -5.47 -15.86
C LYS A 78 7.15 -6.20 -17.14
N THR A 79 6.64 -5.48 -18.14
CA THR A 79 6.30 -6.05 -19.45
C THR A 79 7.55 -6.49 -20.23
N TYR A 80 8.63 -5.72 -20.22
CA TYR A 80 9.88 -6.12 -20.89
C TYR A 80 10.54 -7.35 -20.27
N ARG A 81 10.47 -7.52 -18.94
CA ARG A 81 11.08 -8.65 -18.23
C ARG A 81 10.33 -9.99 -18.39
N MET A 82 9.11 -9.98 -18.95
CA MET A 82 8.33 -11.19 -19.24
C MET A 82 8.39 -11.62 -20.71
N VAL A 83 9.07 -10.85 -21.57
CA VAL A 83 9.18 -11.11 -23.03
C VAL A 83 10.63 -11.43 -23.44
N SER A 84 11.54 -11.50 -22.47
CA SER A 84 12.97 -11.86 -22.61
C SER A 84 13.28 -13.09 -21.79
#